data_AF-A0A2V8Y557-F1
#
_entry.id   AF-A0A2V8Y557-F1
#
_cell.length_a   1.000
_cell.length_b   1.000
_cell.length_c   1.000
_cell.angle_alpha   90.00
_cell.angle_beta   90.00
_cell.angle_gamma   90.00
#
_symmetry.space_group_name_H-M   'P 1'
#
loop_
_entity.id
_entity.type
_entity.pdbx_description
1 polymer ?
#
loop_
_entity_poly.entity_id
_entity_poly.type
_entity_poly.pdbx_seq_one_letter_code
_entity_poly.pdbx_strand_id
1 'polypeptide(L)' 'MVGTRTAGEVLGGANFILPGGYTLRMPVAGWYTWQGECIEGKGVEPDVTVENTPESLANPQFFVDVFLF' A
#
# COMPACT_ATOMS: atom_id res chain seq x y z
N MET A 1 12.55 0.90 8.65
CA MET A 1 12.22 0.84 7.22
C MET A 1 13.27 1.60 6.42
N VAL A 2 13.72 1.03 5.31
CA VAL A 2 14.68 1.65 4.37
C VAL A 2 14.06 1.60 2.98
N GLY A 3 14.16 2.67 2.19
CA GLY A 3 13.64 2.71 0.82
C GLY A 3 13.03 4.06 0.45
N THR A 4 11.91 4.05 -0.27
CA THR A 4 11.15 5.26 -0.64
C THR A 4 9.78 5.28 0.04
N ARG A 5 9.12 6.45 0.08
CA ARG A 5 7.72 6.55 0.52
C ARG A 5 6.84 5.58 -0.28
N THR A 6 5.98 4.84 0.41
CA THR A 6 5.02 3.93 -0.25
C THR A 6 3.89 4.70 -0.94
N ALA A 7 3.20 4.09 -1.91
CA ALA A 7 2.14 4.76 -2.66
C ALA A 7 0.92 5.17 -1.82
N GLY A 8 0.65 4.45 -0.72
CA GLY A 8 -0.51 4.73 0.14
C GLY A 8 -1.83 4.16 -0.35
N GLU A 9 -1.80 3.12 -1.17
CA GLU A 9 -2.97 2.41 -1.69
C GLU A 9 -3.37 1.27 -0.74
N VAL A 10 -4.06 1.60 0.35
CA VAL A 10 -4.35 0.68 1.46
C VAL A 10 -5.84 0.57 1.79
N LEU A 11 -6.74 0.99 0.90
CA LEU A 11 -8.18 0.82 1.10
C LEU A 11 -8.60 -0.65 1.15
N GLY A 12 -9.17 -1.04 2.29
CA GLY A 12 -9.79 -2.36 2.47
C GLY A 12 -11.14 -2.41 1.80
N GLY A 13 -11.17 -3.03 0.62
CA GLY A 13 -12.40 -3.27 -0.10
C GLY A 13 -13.09 -4.56 0.33
N ALA A 14 -14.42 -4.53 0.40
CA ALA A 14 -15.24 -5.74 0.41
C ALA A 14 -16.04 -5.85 -0.87
N ASN A 15 -16.39 -7.09 -1.22
CA ASN A 15 -17.22 -7.41 -2.38
C ASN A 15 -18.60 -7.87 -1.90
N PHE A 16 -19.64 -7.30 -2.50
CA PHE A 16 -21.04 -7.64 -2.24
C PHE A 16 -21.66 -8.15 -3.53
N ILE A 17 -22.22 -9.36 -3.49
CA ILE A 17 -22.92 -9.96 -4.63
C ILE A 17 -24.33 -9.37 -4.68
N LEU A 18 -24.73 -8.84 -5.83
CA LEU A 18 -26.03 -8.24 -6.07
C LEU A 18 -26.88 -9.13 -7.01
N PRO A 19 -28.21 -9.02 -6.95
CA PRO A 19 -29.10 -9.67 -7.93
C PRO A 19 -28.71 -9.32 -9.37
N GLY A 20 -28.89 -10.26 -10.29
CA GLY A 20 -28.51 -10.07 -11.70
C GLY A 20 -27.03 -10.34 -12.01
N GLY A 21 -26.26 -10.86 -11.04
CA GLY A 21 -24.88 -11.29 -11.25
C GLY A 21 -23.84 -10.17 -11.15
N TYR A 22 -24.21 -9.00 -10.62
CA TYR A 22 -23.28 -7.90 -10.39
C TYR A 22 -22.52 -8.07 -9.08
N THR A 23 -21.30 -7.50 -9.03
CA THR A 23 -20.51 -7.39 -7.81
C THR A 23 -20.22 -5.92 -7.53
N LEU A 24 -20.64 -5.45 -6.35
CA LEU A 24 -20.24 -4.15 -5.83
C LEU A 24 -18.97 -4.32 -5.00
N ARG A 25 -17.87 -3.70 -5.45
CA ARG A 25 -16.69 -3.51 -4.62
C ARG A 25 -16.71 -2.12 -4.02
N MET A 26 -16.63 -2.01 -2.70
CA MET A 26 -16.58 -0.73 -2.02
C MET A 26 -15.62 -0.76 -0.83
N PRO A 27 -15.02 0.38 -0.47
CA PRO A 27 -14.19 0.48 0.72
C PRO A 27 -15.03 0.30 1.98
N VAL A 28 -14.57 -0.55 2.90
CA VAL A 28 -15.22 -0.83 4.18
C VAL A 28 -14.28 -0.65 5.37
N ALA A 29 -12.98 -0.52 5.13
CA ALA A 29 -11.97 -0.29 6.15
C ALA A 29 -10.90 0.69 5.65
N GLY A 30 -10.32 1.43 6.60
CA GLY A 30 -9.16 2.30 6.39
C GLY A 30 -8.04 1.92 7.35
N TRP A 31 -6.80 2.15 6.94
CA TRP A 31 -5.60 1.83 7.71
C TRP A 31 -5.03 3.11 8.31
N TYR A 32 -4.71 3.02 9.59
CA TYR A 32 -4.24 4.15 10.38
C TYR A 32 -2.97 3.77 11.13
N THR A 33 -2.10 4.75 11.36
CA THR A 33 -0.96 4.60 12.26
C THR A 33 -1.44 4.43 13.70
N TRP A 34 -0.55 4.00 14.60
CA TRP A 34 -0.84 3.93 16.04
C TRP A 34 -1.18 5.30 16.65
N GLN A 35 -0.79 6.39 15.99
CA GLN A 35 -1.10 7.77 16.37
C GLN A 35 -2.44 8.25 15.79
N GLY A 36 -3.14 7.39 15.05
CA GLY A 36 -4.44 7.69 14.46
C GLY A 36 -4.38 8.46 13.14
N GLU A 37 -3.23 8.49 12.46
CA GLU A 37 -3.12 9.15 11.15
C GLU A 37 -3.55 8.21 10.02
N CYS A 38 -4.42 8.69 9.13
CA CYS A 38 -4.83 7.94 7.93
C CYS A 38 -3.66 7.77 6.96
N ILE A 39 -3.42 6.54 6.52
CA ILE A 39 -2.33 6.17 5.59
C ILE A 39 -2.79 6.29 4.12
N GLU A 40 -4.09 6.13 3.87
CA GLU A 40 -4.65 6.15 2.53
C GLU A 40 -4.33 7.45 1.78
N GLY A 41 -3.83 7.32 0.55
CA GLY A 41 -3.43 8.42 -0.32
C GLY A 41 -2.16 9.17 0.10
N LYS A 42 -1.50 8.73 1.18
CA LYS A 42 -0.26 9.34 1.69
C LYS A 42 0.92 8.39 1.69
N GLY A 43 0.70 7.14 2.05
CA GLY A 43 1.76 6.16 2.28
C GLY A 43 2.49 6.35 3.60
N VAL A 44 3.61 5.67 3.73
CA VAL A 44 4.45 5.66 4.95
C VAL A 44 5.88 6.03 4.56
N GLU A 45 6.49 6.93 5.33
CA GLU A 45 7.91 7.27 5.17
C GLU A 45 8.82 6.16 5.69
N PRO A 46 9.96 5.90 5.02
CA PRO A 46 11.02 5.08 5.58
C PRO A 46 11.81 5.86 6.66
N ASP A 47 12.45 5.12 7.57
CA ASP A 47 13.40 5.69 8.55
C ASP A 47 14.71 6.12 7.86
N VAL A 48 15.07 5.45 6.76
CA VAL A 48 16.25 5.76 5.94
C VAL A 48 15.84 5.79 4.47
N THR A 49 15.91 6.96 3.84
CA THR A 49 15.57 7.13 2.43
C THR A 49 16.69 6.62 1.52
N VAL A 50 16.35 5.73 0.59
CA VAL A 50 17.23 5.22 -0.47
C VAL A 50 16.44 5.20 -1.78
N GLU A 51 16.97 5.86 -2.80
CA GLU A 51 16.34 5.91 -4.13
C GLU A 51 16.47 4.59 -4.88
N ASN A 52 15.43 4.25 -5.64
CA ASN A 52 15.50 3.14 -6.59
C ASN A 52 16.27 3.59 -7.83
N THR A 53 17.45 3.00 -8.06
CA THR A 53 18.21 3.20 -9.30
C THR A 53 17.92 2.07 -10.29
N PRO A 54 18.12 2.26 -11.60
CA PRO A 54 17.98 1.16 -12.57
C PRO A 54 18.80 -0.08 -12.19
N GLU A 55 19.99 0.11 -11.62
CA GLU A 55 20.87 -0.96 -11.15
C GLU A 55 20.31 -1.67 -9.91
N SER A 56 19.65 -0.96 -9.00
CA SER A 56 19.04 -1.57 -7.80
C SER A 56 17.80 -2.39 -8.15
N LEU A 57 17.04 -1.97 -9.16
CA LEU A 57 15.88 -2.71 -9.68
C LEU A 57 16.29 -3.96 -10.47
N ALA A 58 17.46 -3.94 -11.11
CA ALA A 58 18.00 -5.09 -11.83
C ALA A 58 18.49 -6.21 -10.88
N ASN A 59 18.65 -5.92 -9.58
CA ASN A 59 19.06 -6.90 -8.57
C ASN A 59 17.99 -7.07 -7.48
N PRO A 60 17.12 -8.10 -7.56
CA PRO A 60 15.95 -8.26 -6.70
C PRO A 60 16.25 -8.44 -5.21
N GLN A 61 17.51 -8.60 -4.81
CA GLN A 61 17.93 -8.65 -3.40
C GLN A 61 17.64 -7.33 -2.64
N PHE A 62 17.42 -6.22 -3.36
CA PHE A 62 17.12 -4.90 -2.78
C PHE A 62 15.66 -4.44 -3.00
N PHE A 63 14.86 -5.25 -3.69
CA PHE A 63 13.47 -4.90 -3.97
C PHE A 63 12.58 -5.35 -2.80
N VAL A 64 12.38 -4.46 -1.83
CA VAL A 64 11.51 -4.72 -0.67
C VAL A 64 10.18 -4.00 -0.89
N ASP A 65 9.36 -4.51 -1.81
CA ASP A 65 7.95 -4.14 -1.85
C ASP A 65 7.23 -4.91 -0.75
N VAL A 66 7.10 -4.30 0.43
CA VAL A 66 6.21 -4.79 1.47
C VAL A 66 4.78 -4.41 1.07
N PHE A 67 4.25 -5.08 0.05
CA PHE A 67 2.81 -5.20 -0.13
C PHE A 67 2.30 -6.27 0.84
N LEU A 68 2.09 -5.87 2.08
CA LEU A 68 1.21 -6.58 3.00
C LEU A 68 0.01 -5.69 3.20
N PHE A 69 -1.02 -5.81 2.34
CA PHE A 69 -2.46 -5.82 2.65
C PHE A 69 -3.22 -6.42 1.46
#